data_AF-A0A925M8B5-F1
#
_entry.id   AF-A0A925M8B5-F1
#
_cell.length_a   1.000
_cell.length_b   1.000
_cell.length_c   1.000
_cell.angle_alpha   90.00
_cell.angle_beta   90.00
_cell.angle_gamma   90.00
#
_symmetry.space_group_name_H-M   'P 1'
#
loop_
_entity.id
_entity.type
_entity.pdbx_description
1 polymer ?
#
loop_
_entity_poly.entity_id
_entity_poly.type
_entity_poly.pdbx_seq_one_letter_code
_entity_poly.pdbx_strand_id
1 'polypeptide(L)' 'TVPGFRVVEAESGRRLALRGRHRFSRYALTFVLDGDRLRAQTHAAFPGVRGWLYHTAVIKSGFHRLATRRLLRQVVRAA' A
#
# COMPACT_ATOMS: atom_id res chain seq x y z
N THR A 1 10.54 -1.77 11.13
CA THR A 1 10.28 -2.66 9.97
C THR A 1 8.79 -2.90 9.90
N VAL A 2 8.13 -2.63 8.78
CA VAL A 2 6.68 -2.92 8.64
C VAL A 2 6.54 -4.43 8.38
N PRO A 3 5.94 -5.22 9.28
CA PRO A 3 5.83 -6.66 9.11
C PRO A 3 5.09 -6.99 7.80
N GLY A 4 5.68 -7.86 6.98
CA GLY A 4 5.11 -8.26 5.69
C GLY A 4 5.51 -7.37 4.49
N PHE A 5 6.08 -6.18 4.71
CA PHE A 5 6.59 -5.32 3.64
C PHE A 5 8.12 -5.37 3.56
N ARG A 6 8.63 -5.58 2.37
CA ARG A 6 10.04 -5.42 2.01
C ARG A 6 10.17 -4.14 1.18
N VAL A 7 11.15 -3.30 1.53
CA VAL A 7 11.57 -2.18 0.68
C VAL A 7 12.23 -2.76 -0.56
N VAL A 8 11.72 -2.41 -1.74
CA VAL A 8 12.26 -2.89 -3.02
C VAL A 8 12.98 -1.76 -3.74
N GLU A 9 12.58 -0.51 -3.47
CA GLU A 9 13.19 0.68 -4.03
C GLU A 9 13.02 1.81 -3.03
N ALA A 10 14.09 2.57 -2.77
CA ALA A 10 14.07 3.77 -1.93
C ALA A 10 15.01 4.80 -2.54
N GLU A 11 14.43 5.82 -3.16
CA GLU A 11 15.10 6.99 -3.70
C GLU A 11 14.66 8.21 -2.88
N SER A 12 15.58 8.74 -2.08
CA SER A 12 15.33 9.88 -1.20
C SER A 12 14.73 11.07 -1.97
N GLY A 13 13.65 11.63 -1.45
CA GLY A 13 12.97 12.79 -2.05
C GLY A 13 12.25 12.52 -3.38
N ARG A 14 12.15 11.26 -3.83
CA ARG A 14 11.50 10.92 -5.10
C ARG A 14 10.56 9.74 -5.01
N ARG A 15 11.02 8.60 -4.50
CA ARG A 15 10.29 7.34 -4.63
C ARG A 15 10.55 6.36 -3.50
N LEU A 16 9.50 5.70 -3.04
CA LEU A 16 9.61 4.57 -2.12
C LEU A 16 8.67 3.46 -2.58
N ALA A 17 9.21 2.32 -3.01
CA ALA A 17 8.44 1.15 -3.38
C ALA A 17 8.57 0.07 -2.31
N LEU A 18 7.44 -0.31 -1.74
CA LEU A 18 7.30 -1.39 -0.78
C LEU A 18 6.54 -2.53 -1.46
N ARG A 19 7.01 -3.77 -1.31
CA ARG A 19 6.26 -4.95 -1.74
C ARG A 19 6.14 -5.93 -0.60
N GLY A 20 5.00 -6.59 -0.54
CA GLY A 20 4.78 -7.65 0.41
C GLY A 20 3.89 -8.74 -0.16
N ARG A 21 3.94 -9.88 0.51
CA ARG A 21 3.16 -11.05 0.13
C ARG A 21 2.52 -11.61 1.38
N HIS A 22 1.22 -11.78 1.30
CA HIS A 22 0.40 -12.50 2.25
C HIS A 22 -0.12 -13.79 1.61
N ARG A 23 -0.62 -14.72 2.42
CA ARG A 23 -1.19 -16.00 1.94
C ARG A 23 -2.34 -15.83 0.94
N PHE A 24 -2.98 -14.66 0.93
CA PHE A 24 -4.19 -14.37 0.13
C PHE A 24 -4.01 -13.21 -0.85
N SER A 25 -2.87 -12.52 -0.82
CA SER A 25 -2.65 -11.31 -1.62
C SER A 25 -1.16 -11.02 -1.81
N ARG A 26 -0.79 -10.57 -3.00
CA ARG A 26 0.50 -9.92 -3.26
C ARG A 26 0.23 -8.43 -3.40
N TYR A 27 0.87 -7.61 -2.59
CA TYR A 27 0.63 -6.18 -2.56
C TYR A 27 1.92 -5.40 -2.83
N ALA A 28 1.79 -4.31 -3.56
CA ALA A 28 2.83 -3.34 -3.83
C ALA A 28 2.27 -1.95 -3.52
N LEU A 29 3.01 -1.19 -2.73
CA LEU A 29 2.70 0.17 -2.35
C LEU A 29 3.86 1.06 -2.78
N THR A 30 3.61 1.93 -3.74
CA THR A 30 4.61 2.87 -4.26
C THR A 30 4.20 4.28 -3.86
N PHE A 31 5.08 4.96 -3.13
CA PHE A 31 5.01 6.38 -2.89
C PHE A 31 5.88 7.10 -3.91
N VAL A 32 5.34 8.14 -4.53
CA VAL A 32 6.06 9.02 -5.44
C VAL A 32 5.86 10.44 -4.96
N LEU A 33 6.95 11.17 -4.79
CA LEU A 33 6.96 12.58 -4.45
C LEU A 33 7.17 13.37 -5.74
N ASP A 34 6.23 14.26 -6.05
CA ASP A 34 6.21 15.12 -7.23
C ASP A 34 6.10 16.57 -6.77
N GLY A 35 7.26 17.22 -6.60
CA GLY A 35 7.38 18.48 -5.87
C GLY A 35 6.90 18.31 -4.43
N ASP A 36 5.86 19.04 -4.04
CA ASP A 36 5.26 18.97 -2.70
C ASP A 36 4.05 18.02 -2.62
N ARG A 37 3.77 17.27 -3.71
CA ARG A 37 2.65 16.32 -3.77
C ARG A 37 3.14 14.89 -3.56
N LEU A 38 2.68 14.26 -2.48
CA LEU A 38 2.87 12.84 -2.24
C LEU A 38 1.73 12.03 -2.88
N ARG A 39 2.06 11.17 -3.85
CA ARG A 39 1.15 10.21 -4.45
C ARG A 39 1.41 8.81 -3.90
N ALA A 40 0.37 8.12 -3.45
CA ALA A 40 0.45 6.72 -3.05
C ALA A 40 -0.33 5.85 -4.04
N GLN A 41 0.35 4.92 -4.69
CA GLN A 41 -0.22 3.96 -5.60
C GLN A 41 -0.20 2.58 -4.95
N THR A 42 -1.38 1.97 -4.79
CA THR A 42 -1.49 0.61 -4.25
C THR A 42 -1.91 -0.35 -5.34
N HIS A 43 -1.09 -1.37 -5.58
CA HIS A 43 -1.40 -2.48 -6.46
C HIS A 43 -1.53 -3.73 -5.62
N ALA A 44 -2.62 -4.48 -5.78
CA ALA A 44 -2.80 -5.73 -5.07
C ALA A 44 -3.39 -6.79 -6.00
N ALA A 45 -2.73 -7.95 -6.06
CA ALA A 45 -3.19 -9.12 -6.78
C ALA A 45 -3.71 -10.15 -5.78
N PHE A 46 -4.91 -10.67 -6.02
CA PHE A 46 -5.60 -11.60 -5.14
C PHE A 46 -5.87 -12.94 -5.85
N PRO A 47 -4.85 -13.81 -5.95
CA PRO A 47 -5.00 -15.07 -6.68
C PRO A 47 -5.91 -16.06 -5.94
N GLY A 48 -6.80 -16.72 -6.70
CA GLY A 48 -7.69 -17.78 -6.22
C GLY A 48 -8.93 -17.30 -5.46
N VAL A 49 -9.86 -18.23 -5.18
CA VAL A 49 -11.18 -17.95 -4.59
C VAL A 49 -11.07 -17.30 -3.20
N ARG A 50 -10.09 -17.73 -2.38
CA ARG A 50 -9.83 -17.13 -1.05
C ARG A 50 -9.29 -15.71 -1.15
N GLY A 51 -8.44 -15.44 -2.15
CA GLY A 51 -7.96 -14.09 -2.45
C GLY A 51 -9.11 -13.18 -2.88
N TRP A 52 -9.98 -13.68 -3.76
CA TRP A 52 -11.16 -12.94 -4.22
C TRP A 52 -12.13 -12.63 -3.07
N LEU A 53 -12.45 -13.59 -2.19
CA LEU A 53 -13.27 -13.35 -0.99
C LEU A 53 -12.66 -12.26 -0.10
N TYR A 54 -11.35 -12.30 0.12
CA TYR A 54 -10.64 -11.27 0.89
C TYR A 54 -10.64 -9.91 0.19
N HIS A 55 -10.46 -9.87 -1.13
CA HIS A 55 -10.60 -8.65 -1.94
C HIS A 55 -11.98 -8.04 -1.77
N THR A 56 -13.05 -8.83 -1.89
CA THR A 56 -14.42 -8.35 -1.74
C THR A 56 -14.68 -7.84 -0.32
N ALA A 57 -14.18 -8.54 0.71
CA ALA A 57 -14.31 -8.09 2.09
C ALA A 57 -13.57 -6.77 2.38
N VAL A 58 -12.42 -6.51 1.75
CA VAL A 58 -11.54 -5.36 2.09
C VAL A 58 -11.70 -4.17 1.14
N ILE A 59 -11.86 -4.43 -0.16
CA ILE A 59 -11.93 -3.40 -1.20
C ILE A 59 -13.38 -2.93 -1.39
N LYS A 60 -14.34 -3.86 -1.52
CA LYS A 60 -15.76 -3.47 -1.66
C LYS A 60 -16.32 -2.83 -0.38
N SER A 61 -15.78 -3.15 0.80
CA SER A 61 -16.19 -2.51 2.06
C SER A 61 -15.66 -1.08 2.23
N GLY A 62 -14.75 -0.62 1.37
CA GLY A 62 -14.10 0.69 1.52
C GLY A 62 -13.09 0.76 2.67
N PHE A 63 -12.88 -0.32 3.42
CA PHE A 63 -11.87 -0.40 4.48
C PHE A 63 -10.49 -0.02 3.96
N HIS A 64 -10.15 -0.46 2.75
CA HIS A 64 -8.91 -0.09 2.08
C HIS A 64 -8.72 1.43 1.97
N ARG A 65 -9.77 2.15 1.55
CA ARG A 65 -9.71 3.62 1.40
C ARG A 65 -9.47 4.30 2.76
N LEU A 66 -10.13 3.83 3.81
CA LEU A 66 -9.98 4.38 5.16
C LEU A 66 -8.56 4.12 5.72
N ALA A 67 -8.06 2.89 5.56
CA ALA A 67 -6.73 2.49 5.99
C ALA A 67 -5.63 3.30 5.29
N THR A 68 -5.67 3.38 3.95
CA THR A 68 -4.69 4.15 3.16
C THR A 68 -4.74 5.64 3.52
N ARG A 69 -5.93 6.21 3.71
CA ARG A 69 -6.08 7.62 4.13
C ARG A 69 -5.57 7.87 5.55
N ARG A 70 -5.73 6.91 6.47
CA ARG A 70 -5.15 7.01 7.82
C ARG A 70 -3.63 6.96 7.77
N LEU A 71 -3.08 6.06 6.97
CA LEU A 71 -1.63 5.89 6.80
C LEU A 71 -0.98 7.15 6.20
N LEU A 72 -1.57 7.71 5.15
CA LEU A 72 -1.11 8.98 4.56
C LEU A 72 -1.14 10.13 5.58
N ARG A 73 -2.19 10.23 6.39
CA ARG A 73 -2.25 11.25 7.46
C ARG A 73 -1.17 11.06 8.52
N GLN A 74 -0.77 9.83 8.82
CA GLN A 74 0.34 9.57 9.74
C GLN A 74 1.68 9.97 9.14
N VAL A 75 1.90 9.72 7.84
CA VAL A 75 3.10 10.18 7.13
C VAL A 75 3.20 11.69 7.15
N VAL A 76 2.12 12.40 6.83
CA VAL A 76 2.10 13.88 6.86
C VAL A 76 2.35 14.44 8.25
N ARG A 77 1.87 13.78 9.31
CA ARG A 77 2.13 14.20 10.70
C ARG A 77 3.57 13.94 11.17
N ALA A 78 4.29 13.05 10.50
CA ALA A 78 5.64 12.64 10.86
C ALA A 78 6.71 13.29 9.96
N ALA A 79 6.28 14.03 8.93
CA ALA A 79 7.11 14.91 8.10
C ALA A 79 7.18 16.29 8.77
#